data_AF-A0A951J3D7-F1
#
_entry.id   AF-A0A951J3D7-F1
#
_cell.length_a   1.000
_cell.length_b   1.000
_cell.length_c   1.000
_cell.angle_alpha   90.00
_cell.angle_beta   90.00
_cell.angle_gamma   90.00
#
_symmetry.space_group_name_H-M   'P 1'
#
loop_
_entity.id
_entity.type
_entity.pdbx_description
1 polymer ?
#
loop_
_entity_poly.entity_id
_entity_poly.type
_entity_poly.pdbx_seq_one_letter_code
_entity_poly.pdbx_strand_id
1 'polypeptide(L)'
;MKIALNILAVAITSLFINREDVIGNYTYQTAHYYESIELKDNNKFIYFSKQEFLNSEIEGNYNIQGDSLVLDSNPQRDKIIVKEFNKGSQSNCTIEVTNKMGQAINYKINLILVDGSEIELIDQFEKSKVKNQKIKGFYIVDTKGLKSPLYYKKGEFTNYFKVEFEQKRIFENEVWHIHLNQIRPRGLNGEFQEYFLRK
;
A
#
# COMPACT_ATOMS: atom_id res chain seq x y z
N MET A 1 23.56 4.08 53.32
CA MET A 1 23.33 4.50 51.92
C MET A 1 23.89 3.43 50.97
N LYS A 2 23.20 2.27 50.85
CA LYS A 2 23.71 1.08 50.11
C LYS A 2 22.59 0.25 49.46
N ILE A 3 21.45 0.85 49.12
CA ILE A 3 20.32 0.14 48.48
C ILE A 3 19.75 0.96 47.32
N ALA A 4 20.62 1.61 46.54
CA ALA A 4 20.19 2.39 45.36
C ALA A 4 21.07 2.13 44.13
N LEU A 5 21.78 0.99 44.08
CA LEU A 5 22.68 0.67 42.97
C LEU A 5 22.37 -0.67 42.27
N ASN A 6 21.23 -1.29 42.54
CA ASN A 6 20.83 -2.58 41.94
C ASN A 6 19.51 -2.54 41.15
N ILE A 7 18.93 -1.37 40.89
CA ILE A 7 17.71 -1.25 40.05
C ILE A 7 18.03 -0.63 38.68
N LEU A 8 19.23 -0.06 38.50
CA LEU A 8 19.69 0.47 37.20
C LEU A 8 20.46 -0.55 36.36
N ALA A 9 20.26 -1.85 36.61
CA ALA A 9 20.73 -2.93 35.74
C ALA A 9 19.57 -3.68 35.07
N VAL A 10 18.32 -3.22 35.26
CA VAL A 10 17.11 -3.81 34.67
C VAL A 10 16.60 -3.02 33.45
N ALA A 11 17.23 -1.90 33.11
CA ALA A 11 16.96 -1.18 31.88
C ALA A 11 18.02 -1.54 30.83
N ILE A 12 17.58 -1.92 29.62
CA ILE A 12 18.39 -2.28 28.45
C ILE A 12 18.78 -3.77 28.35
N THR A 13 17.85 -4.69 28.60
CA THR A 13 17.69 -5.79 27.64
C THR A 13 16.67 -5.33 26.61
N SER A 14 17.07 -4.38 25.75
CA SER A 14 16.38 -4.23 24.48
C SER A 14 16.44 -5.59 23.82
N LEU A 15 15.28 -6.24 23.69
CA LEU A 15 15.09 -7.48 22.95
C LEU A 15 15.51 -7.19 21.51
N PHE A 16 16.81 -7.25 21.24
CA PHE A 16 17.32 -7.22 19.88
C PHE A 16 16.84 -8.52 19.26
N ILE A 17 15.85 -8.39 18.37
CA ILE A 17 15.41 -9.49 17.54
C ILE A 17 16.65 -9.98 16.79
N ASN A 18 17.08 -11.20 17.07
CA ASN A 18 18.18 -11.79 16.34
C ASN A 18 17.71 -12.02 14.90
N ARG A 19 18.50 -11.59 13.93
CA ARG A 19 18.18 -11.71 12.51
C ARG A 19 17.92 -13.16 12.11
N GLU A 20 18.68 -14.09 12.69
CA GLU A 20 18.51 -15.53 12.47
C GLU A 20 17.13 -16.02 12.93
N ASP A 21 16.54 -15.39 13.96
CA ASP A 21 15.21 -15.73 14.46
C ASP A 21 14.10 -15.22 13.53
N VAL A 22 14.40 -14.34 12.58
CA VAL A 22 13.41 -13.76 11.63
C VAL A 22 13.48 -14.41 10.25
N ILE A 23 14.61 -15.00 9.86
CA ILE A 23 14.73 -15.73 8.60
C ILE A 23 13.78 -16.93 8.60
N GLY A 24 13.12 -17.19 7.47
CA GLY A 24 12.21 -18.32 7.29
C GLY A 24 10.96 -17.97 6.51
N ASN A 25 10.07 -18.96 6.36
CA ASN A 25 8.79 -18.79 5.70
C ASN A 25 7.69 -18.55 6.72
N TYR A 26 6.86 -17.53 6.49
CA TYR A 26 5.71 -17.23 7.32
C TYR A 26 4.46 -17.31 6.47
N THR A 27 3.41 -17.94 6.99
CA THR A 27 2.18 -18.21 6.24
C THR A 27 0.94 -17.86 7.03
N TYR A 28 -0.12 -17.54 6.30
CA TYR A 28 -1.48 -17.45 6.80
C TYR A 28 -2.43 -18.04 5.75
N GLN A 29 -3.40 -18.81 6.21
CA GLN A 29 -4.33 -19.50 5.33
C GLN A 29 -5.74 -19.53 5.92
N THR A 30 -6.71 -19.30 5.04
CA THR A 30 -8.14 -19.54 5.24
C THR A 30 -8.68 -20.37 4.07
N ALA A 31 -9.99 -20.61 4.02
CA ALA A 31 -10.62 -21.34 2.92
C ALA A 31 -10.45 -20.65 1.54
N HIS A 32 -10.46 -19.31 1.50
CA HIS A 32 -10.48 -18.53 0.25
C HIS A 32 -9.28 -17.59 0.08
N TYR A 33 -8.33 -17.62 1.02
CA TYR A 33 -7.17 -16.74 1.02
C TYR A 33 -5.94 -17.45 1.57
N TYR A 34 -4.81 -17.24 0.91
CA TYR A 34 -3.49 -17.66 1.34
C TYR A 34 -2.50 -16.49 1.15
N GLU A 35 -1.66 -16.25 2.15
CA GLU A 35 -0.58 -15.27 2.13
C GLU A 35 0.68 -15.91 2.72
N SER A 36 1.82 -15.67 2.10
CA SER A 36 3.11 -16.06 2.66
C SER A 36 4.20 -15.07 2.34
N ILE A 37 5.20 -15.02 3.22
CA ILE A 37 6.45 -14.31 2.98
C ILE A 37 7.62 -15.19 3.40
N GLU A 38 8.56 -15.42 2.49
CA GLU A 38 9.85 -16.03 2.76
C GLU A 38 10.88 -14.92 2.97
N LEU A 39 11.50 -14.86 4.14
CA LEU A 39 12.61 -13.95 4.45
C LEU A 39 13.93 -14.72 4.36
N LYS A 40 14.78 -14.36 3.40
CA LYS A 40 16.04 -15.04 3.08
C LYS A 40 17.24 -14.41 3.80
N ASP A 41 18.24 -15.23 4.06
CA ASP A 41 19.53 -14.86 4.68
C ASP A 41 20.31 -13.73 3.98
N ASN A 42 19.98 -13.41 2.73
CA ASN A 42 20.59 -12.38 1.91
C ASN A 42 19.78 -11.07 1.86
N ASN A 43 18.88 -10.84 2.82
CA ASN A 43 17.99 -9.67 2.90
C ASN A 43 16.99 -9.55 1.73
N LYS A 44 16.69 -10.65 1.06
CA LYS A 44 15.61 -10.70 0.06
C LYS A 44 14.37 -11.34 0.63
N PHE A 45 13.21 -10.91 0.15
CA PHE A 45 11.96 -11.59 0.43
C PHE A 45 11.29 -12.09 -0.83
N ILE A 46 10.50 -13.15 -0.69
CA ILE A 46 9.50 -13.57 -1.67
C ILE A 46 8.15 -13.53 -0.98
N TYR A 47 7.28 -12.64 -1.44
CA TYR A 47 5.91 -12.52 -0.98
C TYR A 47 4.99 -13.20 -1.99
N PHE A 48 4.07 -14.01 -1.49
CA PHE A 48 3.05 -14.64 -2.29
C PHE A 48 1.68 -14.42 -1.67
N SER A 49 0.68 -14.14 -2.49
CA SER A 49 -0.71 -14.14 -2.07
C SER A 49 -1.60 -14.75 -3.13
N LYS A 50 -2.60 -15.48 -2.66
CA LYS A 50 -3.59 -16.17 -3.48
C LYS A 50 -4.99 -15.95 -2.91
N GLN A 51 -5.88 -15.51 -3.78
CA GLN A 51 -7.33 -15.48 -3.63
C GLN A 51 -7.93 -16.27 -4.79
N GLU A 52 -9.23 -16.60 -4.73
CA GLU A 52 -9.90 -17.52 -5.67
C GLU A 52 -9.56 -17.31 -7.16
N PHE A 53 -9.36 -16.07 -7.61
CA PHE A 53 -9.06 -15.73 -9.00
C PHE A 53 -7.77 -14.92 -9.19
N LEU A 54 -7.00 -14.71 -8.12
CA LEU A 54 -5.86 -13.79 -8.14
C LEU A 54 -4.68 -14.40 -7.42
N ASN A 55 -3.58 -14.55 -8.14
CA ASN A 55 -2.29 -14.90 -7.57
C ASN A 55 -1.33 -13.74 -7.79
N SER A 56 -0.53 -13.43 -6.78
CA SER A 56 0.51 -12.42 -6.87
C SER A 56 1.76 -12.95 -6.19
N GLU A 57 2.88 -12.86 -6.90
CA GLU A 57 4.21 -13.11 -6.38
C GLU A 57 5.03 -11.83 -6.56
N ILE A 58 5.72 -11.43 -5.50
CA ILE A 58 6.50 -10.18 -5.45
C ILE A 58 7.80 -10.48 -4.75
N GLU A 59 8.90 -10.14 -5.40
CA GLU A 59 10.23 -10.20 -4.80
C GLU A 59 10.68 -8.80 -4.39
N GLY A 60 11.60 -8.75 -3.44
CA GLY A 60 12.16 -7.49 -2.99
C GLY A 60 13.27 -7.66 -1.98
N ASN A 61 13.65 -6.55 -1.37
CA ASN A 61 14.60 -6.51 -0.28
C ASN A 61 13.88 -6.15 1.01
N TYR A 62 14.43 -6.60 2.14
CA TYR A 62 13.93 -6.22 3.45
C TYR A 62 15.05 -5.78 4.38
N ASN A 63 14.68 -5.01 5.41
CA ASN A 63 15.53 -4.79 6.57
C ASN A 63 14.72 -4.92 7.86
N ILE A 64 15.43 -5.11 8.98
CA ILE A 64 14.84 -5.21 10.31
C ILE A 64 15.30 -3.99 11.10
N GLN A 65 14.35 -3.27 11.70
CA GLN A 65 14.59 -2.08 12.53
C GLN A 65 13.82 -2.24 13.84
N GLY A 66 14.48 -2.76 14.88
CA GLY A 66 13.78 -3.11 16.12
C GLY A 66 12.77 -4.23 15.90
N ASP A 67 11.49 -3.93 16.14
CA ASP A 67 10.34 -4.82 15.92
C ASP A 67 9.68 -4.64 14.53
N SER A 68 10.34 -3.91 13.63
CA SER A 68 9.80 -3.58 12.32
C SER A 68 10.51 -4.34 11.21
N LEU A 69 9.72 -4.97 10.35
CA LEU A 69 10.16 -5.52 9.06
C LEU A 69 9.80 -4.50 7.97
N VAL A 70 10.81 -3.89 7.36
CA VAL A 70 10.59 -2.92 6.27
C VAL A 70 10.81 -3.61 4.93
N LEU A 71 9.80 -3.57 4.07
CA LEU A 71 9.76 -4.26 2.78
C LEU A 71 9.80 -3.27 1.62
N ASP A 72 10.63 -3.58 0.62
CA ASP A 72 10.72 -2.81 -0.62
C ASP A 72 10.78 -3.74 -1.84
N SER A 73 9.83 -3.59 -2.77
CA SER A 73 9.72 -4.42 -3.97
C SER A 73 10.82 -4.12 -4.99
N ASN A 74 11.29 -5.16 -5.68
CA ASN A 74 12.24 -5.01 -6.77
C ASN A 74 11.78 -5.78 -8.02
N PRO A 75 11.62 -5.13 -9.19
CA PRO A 75 11.82 -3.70 -9.45
C PRO A 75 10.72 -2.83 -8.81
N GLN A 76 11.11 -1.63 -8.38
CA GLN A 76 10.16 -0.64 -7.89
C GLN A 76 9.32 -0.07 -9.04
N ARG A 77 8.04 0.23 -8.77
CA ARG A 77 7.06 0.67 -9.77
C ARG A 77 6.22 1.83 -9.25
N ASP A 78 5.82 2.73 -10.13
CA ASP A 78 4.91 3.81 -9.78
C ASP A 78 3.48 3.27 -9.54
N LYS A 79 2.98 3.43 -8.32
CA LYS A 79 1.58 3.07 -7.95
C LYS A 79 0.55 3.78 -8.81
N ILE A 80 0.82 5.03 -9.17
CA ILE A 80 -0.05 5.85 -10.02
C ILE A 80 0.81 6.82 -10.85
N ILE A 81 0.45 7.00 -12.13
CA ILE A 81 0.97 8.09 -12.96
C ILE A 81 -0.23 8.95 -13.38
N VAL A 82 -0.13 10.26 -13.17
CA VAL A 82 -1.19 11.21 -13.52
C VAL A 82 -0.65 12.24 -14.51
N LYS A 83 -1.32 12.36 -15.66
CA LYS A 83 -1.07 13.39 -16.67
C LYS A 83 -2.26 14.34 -16.68
N GLU A 84 -1.97 15.62 -16.50
CA GLU A 84 -2.97 16.69 -16.44
C GLU A 84 -3.14 17.38 -17.79
N PHE A 85 -4.39 17.71 -18.14
CA PHE A 85 -4.74 18.43 -19.34
C PHE A 85 -5.88 19.41 -19.07
N ASN A 86 -5.97 20.43 -19.94
CA ASN A 86 -7.14 21.29 -20.06
C ASN A 86 -7.89 20.89 -21.34
N LYS A 87 -9.13 20.42 -21.21
CA LYS A 87 -9.96 19.96 -22.33
C LYS A 87 -11.42 20.36 -22.15
N GLY A 88 -12.02 20.99 -23.17
CA GLY A 88 -13.45 21.32 -23.16
C GLY A 88 -13.81 22.36 -22.09
N SER A 89 -14.99 22.22 -21.47
CA SER A 89 -15.45 23.16 -20.45
C SER A 89 -14.76 22.92 -19.11
N GLN A 90 -14.24 23.99 -18.50
CA GLN A 90 -13.68 24.00 -17.14
C GLN A 90 -14.68 23.54 -16.06
N SER A 91 -15.98 23.69 -16.33
CA SER A 91 -17.03 23.22 -15.43
C SER A 91 -17.17 21.68 -15.40
N ASN A 92 -16.56 20.99 -16.36
CA ASN A 92 -16.60 19.53 -16.47
C ASN A 92 -15.21 18.96 -16.23
N CYS A 93 -15.04 18.30 -15.10
CA CYS A 93 -13.83 17.56 -14.82
C CYS A 93 -13.99 16.09 -15.23
N THR A 94 -12.99 15.54 -15.91
CA THR A 94 -12.95 14.11 -16.27
C THR A 94 -11.68 13.47 -15.76
N ILE A 95 -11.82 12.32 -15.11
CA ILE A 95 -10.70 11.48 -14.67
C ILE A 95 -10.82 10.16 -15.41
N GLU A 96 -9.92 9.93 -16.36
CA GLU A 96 -9.82 8.71 -17.16
C GLU A 96 -8.79 7.79 -16.51
N VAL A 97 -9.18 6.57 -16.16
CA VAL A 97 -8.37 5.61 -15.41
C VAL A 97 -8.20 4.33 -16.21
N THR A 98 -6.95 3.96 -16.42
CA THR A 98 -6.54 2.67 -17.00
C THR A 98 -5.53 1.99 -16.10
N ASN A 99 -5.36 0.68 -16.25
CA ASN A 99 -4.18 0.01 -15.71
C ASN A 99 -2.90 0.36 -16.50
N LYS A 100 -1.75 -0.13 -16.04
CA LYS A 100 -0.45 0.05 -16.73
C LYS A 100 -0.36 -0.60 -18.12
N MET A 101 -1.31 -1.46 -18.48
CA MET A 101 -1.43 -2.05 -19.82
C MET A 101 -2.37 -1.23 -20.73
N GLY A 102 -2.89 -0.10 -20.25
CA GLY A 102 -3.82 0.75 -20.99
C GLY A 102 -5.26 0.24 -21.03
N GLN A 103 -5.60 -0.78 -20.23
CA GLN A 103 -6.95 -1.34 -20.18
C GLN A 103 -7.80 -0.55 -19.19
N ALA A 104 -9.07 -0.31 -19.53
CA ALA A 104 -10.04 0.25 -18.59
C ALA A 104 -10.27 -0.69 -17.41
N ILE A 105 -10.46 -0.12 -16.22
CA ILE A 105 -10.69 -0.87 -14.98
C ILE A 105 -11.93 -0.38 -14.27
N ASN A 106 -12.49 -1.24 -13.41
CA ASN A 106 -13.46 -0.84 -12.40
C ASN A 106 -12.73 -0.29 -11.18
N TYR A 107 -13.24 0.80 -10.62
CA TYR A 107 -12.62 1.47 -9.48
C TYR A 107 -13.61 2.32 -8.70
N LYS A 108 -13.19 2.65 -7.48
CA LYS A 108 -13.75 3.71 -6.66
C LYS A 108 -12.79 4.90 -6.69
N ILE A 109 -13.31 6.11 -6.72
CA ILE A 109 -12.50 7.32 -6.61
C ILE A 109 -13.01 8.21 -5.48
N ASN A 110 -12.08 8.67 -4.66
CA ASN A 110 -12.32 9.63 -3.60
C ASN A 110 -11.70 10.96 -4.02
N LEU A 111 -12.52 11.98 -4.11
CA LEU A 111 -12.15 13.33 -4.53
C LEU A 111 -12.09 14.23 -3.30
N ILE A 112 -11.03 15.02 -3.20
CA ILE A 112 -10.90 16.11 -2.23
C ILE A 112 -11.13 17.40 -3.00
N LEU A 113 -12.10 18.20 -2.59
CA LEU A 113 -12.42 19.48 -3.20
C LEU A 113 -11.58 20.62 -2.60
N VAL A 114 -11.55 21.77 -3.27
CA VAL A 114 -10.80 22.95 -2.81
C VAL A 114 -11.31 23.49 -1.47
N ASP A 115 -12.60 23.35 -1.19
CA ASP A 115 -13.21 23.73 0.09
C ASP A 115 -12.95 22.71 1.23
N GLY A 116 -12.26 21.61 0.93
CA GLY A 116 -11.95 20.55 1.88
C GLY A 116 -13.04 19.48 2.02
N SER A 117 -14.18 19.63 1.34
CA SER A 117 -15.18 18.56 1.28
C SER A 117 -14.69 17.37 0.44
N GLU A 118 -15.25 16.20 0.71
CA GLU A 118 -14.91 14.96 0.01
C GLU A 118 -16.11 14.40 -0.74
N ILE A 119 -15.87 13.87 -1.94
CA ILE A 119 -16.85 13.18 -2.75
C ILE A 119 -16.32 11.79 -3.07
N GLU A 120 -17.07 10.76 -2.72
CA GLU A 120 -16.80 9.39 -3.14
C GLU A 120 -17.69 9.02 -4.33
N LEU A 121 -17.07 8.50 -5.40
CA LEU A 121 -17.76 7.89 -6.52
C LEU A 121 -17.39 6.41 -6.56
N ILE A 122 -18.39 5.55 -6.38
CA ILE A 122 -18.28 4.09 -6.40
C ILE A 122 -18.61 3.53 -7.78
N ASP A 123 -18.17 2.31 -8.07
CA ASP A 123 -18.51 1.56 -9.29
C ASP A 123 -18.24 2.32 -10.60
N GLN A 124 -17.13 3.05 -10.65
CA GLN A 124 -16.71 3.78 -11.83
C GLN A 124 -15.97 2.84 -12.80
N PHE A 125 -16.20 3.03 -14.09
CA PHE A 125 -15.53 2.28 -15.16
C PHE A 125 -14.98 3.23 -16.21
N GLU A 126 -13.69 3.09 -16.55
CA GLU A 126 -12.94 3.91 -17.53
C GLU A 126 -12.83 5.40 -17.19
N LYS A 127 -13.94 6.10 -16.94
CA LYS A 127 -14.01 7.56 -16.75
C LYS A 127 -14.97 7.94 -15.62
N SER A 128 -14.50 8.79 -14.73
CA SER A 128 -15.32 9.51 -13.76
C SER A 128 -15.54 10.93 -14.26
N LYS A 129 -16.79 11.40 -14.26
CA LYS A 129 -17.15 12.77 -14.67
C LYS A 129 -17.73 13.53 -13.50
N VAL A 130 -17.17 14.71 -13.23
CA VAL A 130 -17.57 15.57 -12.12
C VAL A 130 -17.95 16.93 -12.68
N LYS A 131 -19.15 17.40 -12.40
CA LYS A 131 -19.66 18.70 -12.90
C LYS A 131 -19.65 19.74 -11.80
N ASN A 132 -19.24 20.96 -12.15
CA ASN A 132 -19.27 22.16 -11.31
C ASN A 132 -18.51 22.01 -9.98
N GLN A 133 -17.51 21.13 -9.91
CA GLN A 133 -16.67 20.95 -8.72
C GLN A 133 -15.22 21.26 -9.03
N LYS A 134 -14.55 21.95 -8.11
CA LYS A 134 -13.11 22.22 -8.17
C LYS A 134 -12.36 21.18 -7.35
N ILE A 135 -11.68 20.27 -8.05
CA ILE A 135 -10.91 19.19 -7.43
C ILE A 135 -9.55 19.74 -6.97
N LYS A 136 -9.20 19.47 -5.71
CA LYS A 136 -7.88 19.71 -5.10
C LYS A 136 -6.97 18.48 -5.22
N GLY A 137 -7.54 17.29 -5.07
CA GLY A 137 -6.81 16.03 -5.17
C GLY A 137 -7.74 14.83 -5.22
N PHE A 138 -7.18 13.65 -5.40
CA PHE A 138 -7.94 12.40 -5.38
C PHE A 138 -7.05 11.19 -5.11
N TYR A 139 -7.67 10.10 -4.66
CA TYR A 139 -7.06 8.76 -4.68
C TYR A 139 -8.05 7.76 -5.26
N ILE A 140 -7.51 6.68 -5.82
CA ILE A 140 -8.26 5.61 -6.47
C ILE A 140 -8.12 4.34 -5.63
N VAL A 141 -9.18 3.54 -5.57
CA VAL A 141 -9.17 2.19 -5.00
C VAL A 141 -9.72 1.25 -6.05
N ASP A 142 -8.97 0.20 -6.40
CA ASP A 142 -9.49 -0.81 -7.33
C ASP A 142 -10.45 -1.79 -6.63
N THR A 143 -11.03 -2.71 -7.40
CA THR A 143 -11.96 -3.72 -6.89
C THR A 143 -11.33 -4.70 -5.90
N LYS A 144 -10.00 -4.75 -5.79
CA LYS A 144 -9.26 -5.60 -4.84
C LYS A 144 -8.96 -4.87 -3.54
N GLY A 145 -9.25 -3.57 -3.47
CA GLY A 145 -8.92 -2.72 -2.32
C GLY A 145 -7.52 -2.11 -2.38
N LEU A 146 -6.80 -2.24 -3.50
CA LEU A 146 -5.51 -1.57 -3.67
C LEU A 146 -5.73 -0.08 -3.82
N LYS A 147 -5.15 0.69 -2.88
CA LYS A 147 -5.33 2.14 -2.78
C LYS A 147 -4.12 2.87 -3.36
N SER A 148 -4.37 3.84 -4.24
CA SER A 148 -3.33 4.76 -4.70
C SER A 148 -2.90 5.72 -3.58
N PRO A 149 -1.67 6.25 -3.65
CA PRO A 149 -1.34 7.47 -2.92
C PRO A 149 -2.32 8.60 -3.27
N LEU A 150 -2.47 9.55 -2.35
CA LEU A 150 -3.24 10.76 -2.61
C LEU A 150 -2.49 11.63 -3.62
N TYR A 151 -3.13 11.90 -4.75
CA TYR A 151 -2.65 12.83 -5.75
C TYR A 151 -3.20 14.22 -5.51
N TYR A 152 -2.33 15.23 -5.53
CA TYR A 152 -2.73 16.64 -5.51
C TYR A 152 -2.62 17.23 -6.90
N LYS A 153 -3.69 17.91 -7.34
CA LYS A 153 -3.73 18.64 -8.61
C LYS A 153 -2.63 19.70 -8.64
N LYS A 154 -1.89 19.75 -9.74
CA LYS A 154 -0.75 20.65 -9.94
C LYS A 154 -1.10 21.90 -10.75
N GLY A 155 -1.84 21.74 -11.85
CA GLY A 155 -2.16 22.83 -12.77
C GLY A 155 -3.47 23.52 -12.39
N GLU A 156 -3.49 24.84 -12.25
CA GLU A 156 -4.67 25.61 -11.83
C GLU A 156 -5.91 25.35 -12.73
N PHE A 157 -5.70 25.33 -14.04
CA PHE A 157 -6.73 25.17 -15.08
C PHE A 157 -6.94 23.73 -15.54
N THR A 158 -6.39 22.74 -14.83
CA THR A 158 -6.59 21.33 -15.18
C THR A 158 -8.03 20.92 -14.88
N ASN A 159 -8.68 20.31 -15.88
CA ASN A 159 -10.00 19.69 -15.79
C ASN A 159 -10.06 18.29 -16.44
N TYR A 160 -8.92 17.76 -16.91
CA TYR A 160 -8.85 16.41 -17.45
C TYR A 160 -7.60 15.70 -16.94
N PHE A 161 -7.79 14.52 -16.37
CA PHE A 161 -6.72 13.70 -15.81
C PHE A 161 -6.69 12.37 -16.55
N LYS A 162 -5.53 12.01 -17.11
CA LYS A 162 -5.25 10.63 -17.52
C LYS A 162 -4.46 9.96 -16.41
N VAL A 163 -4.98 8.85 -15.93
CA VAL A 163 -4.45 8.14 -14.79
C VAL A 163 -4.12 6.71 -15.18
N GLU A 164 -2.86 6.34 -14.98
CA GLU A 164 -2.38 4.97 -15.12
C GLU A 164 -2.15 4.39 -13.72
N PHE A 165 -2.96 3.41 -13.33
CA PHE A 165 -2.95 2.80 -12.00
C PHE A 165 -2.29 1.41 -12.03
N GLU A 166 -1.39 1.12 -11.09
CA GLU A 166 -0.85 -0.23 -10.93
C GLU A 166 -1.83 -1.08 -10.11
N GLN A 167 -2.23 -2.23 -10.66
CA GLN A 167 -3.18 -3.18 -10.02
C GLN A 167 -2.48 -4.36 -9.34
N LYS A 168 -1.14 -4.33 -9.33
CA LYS A 168 -0.29 -5.23 -8.56
C LYS A 168 0.15 -4.54 -7.28
N ARG A 169 0.17 -5.27 -6.17
CA ARG A 169 0.74 -4.77 -4.92
C ARG A 169 2.22 -4.41 -5.15
N ILE A 170 2.65 -3.30 -4.56
CA ILE A 170 4.04 -2.85 -4.54
C ILE A 170 4.35 -2.51 -3.09
N PHE A 171 5.41 -3.12 -2.55
CA PHE A 171 5.96 -2.74 -1.25
C PHE A 171 6.90 -1.56 -1.47
N GLU A 172 6.65 -0.45 -0.78
CA GLU A 172 7.47 0.76 -0.88
C GLU A 172 7.73 1.27 0.53
N ASN A 173 8.86 0.88 1.10
CA ASN A 173 9.16 1.07 2.52
C ASN A 173 8.00 0.65 3.43
N GLU A 174 7.32 -0.45 3.08
CA GLU A 174 6.14 -0.89 3.82
C GLU A 174 6.58 -1.55 5.12
N VAL A 175 6.06 -1.05 6.24
CA VAL A 175 6.46 -1.51 7.58
C VAL A 175 5.46 -2.52 8.12
N TRP A 176 5.92 -3.74 8.34
CA TRP A 176 5.22 -4.81 9.04
C TRP A 176 5.78 -4.96 10.46
N HIS A 177 4.99 -5.49 11.39
CA HIS A 177 5.43 -5.68 12.77
C HIS A 177 5.84 -7.12 13.03
N ILE A 178 7.01 -7.30 13.62
CA ILE A 178 7.54 -8.59 14.08
C ILE A 178 7.22 -8.71 15.57
N HIS A 179 6.62 -9.82 15.97
CA HIS A 179 6.45 -10.17 17.38
C HIS A 179 6.67 -11.66 17.58
N LEU A 180 7.75 -12.01 18.30
CA LEU A 180 8.18 -13.40 18.48
C LEU A 180 8.37 -14.09 17.11
N ASN A 181 7.67 -15.20 16.86
CA ASN A 181 7.71 -15.96 15.59
C ASN A 181 6.55 -15.61 14.65
N GLN A 182 6.03 -14.38 14.74
CA GLN A 182 4.88 -13.93 13.97
C GLN A 182 5.16 -12.58 13.33
N ILE A 183 4.55 -12.35 12.17
CA ILE A 183 4.61 -11.08 11.46
C ILE A 183 3.19 -10.59 11.21
N ARG A 184 2.90 -9.35 11.60
CA ARG A 184 1.63 -8.69 11.32
C ARG A 184 1.74 -7.90 10.01
N PRO A 185 1.08 -8.32 8.93
CA PRO A 185 1.18 -7.65 7.65
C PRO A 185 0.30 -6.40 7.60
N ARG A 186 0.59 -5.52 6.64
CA ARG A 186 -0.36 -4.49 6.19
C ARG A 186 -1.16 -5.00 5.01
N GLY A 187 -2.35 -4.45 4.81
CA GLY A 187 -3.23 -4.74 3.67
C GLY A 187 -2.92 -3.86 2.46
N LEU A 188 -3.65 -4.11 1.38
CA LEU A 188 -3.60 -3.30 0.15
C LEU A 188 -4.08 -1.84 0.35
N ASN A 189 -4.79 -1.59 1.44
CA ASN A 189 -5.22 -0.26 1.88
C ASN A 189 -4.17 0.47 2.74
N GLY A 190 -3.07 -0.18 3.10
CA GLY A 190 -2.03 0.34 3.98
C GLY A 190 -2.26 0.11 5.47
N GLU A 191 -3.41 -0.42 5.88
CA GLU A 191 -3.74 -0.66 7.30
C GLU A 191 -3.22 -2.02 7.77
N PHE A 192 -2.96 -2.17 9.07
CA PHE A 192 -2.58 -3.46 9.62
C PHE A 192 -3.72 -4.46 9.55
N GLN A 193 -3.40 -5.69 9.14
CA GLN A 193 -4.33 -6.80 9.17
C GLN A 193 -4.61 -7.25 10.61
N GLU A 194 -5.76 -7.89 10.81
CA GLU A 194 -6.15 -8.45 12.11
C GLU A 194 -5.53 -9.84 12.37
N TYR A 195 -4.94 -10.45 11.35
CA TYR A 195 -4.25 -11.74 11.44
C TYR A 195 -2.72 -11.57 11.46
N PHE A 196 -2.04 -12.68 11.74
CA PHE A 196 -0.58 -12.78 11.72
C PHE A 196 -0.15 -13.90 10.78
N LEU A 197 0.94 -13.66 10.06
CA LEU A 197 1.71 -14.72 9.40
C LEU A 197 2.54 -15.44 10.45
N ARG A 198 2.58 -16.76 10.40
CA ARG A 198 3.29 -17.61 11.36
C ARG A 198 4.28 -18.52 10.64
N LYS A 199 5.44 -18.72 11.27
CA LYS A 199 6.42 -19.74 10.86
C LYS A 199 5.85 -21.16 10.93
#